data_AF-A0A135L373-F1
#
_entry.id   AF-A0A135L373-F1
#
_cell.length_a   1.000
_cell.length_b   1.000
_cell.length_c   1.000
_cell.angle_alpha   90.00
_cell.angle_beta   90.00
_cell.angle_gamma   90.00
#
_symmetry.space_group_name_H-M   'P 1'
#
loop_
_entity.id
_entity.type
_entity.pdbx_description
1 polymer ?
#
loop_
_entity_poly.entity_id
_entity_poly.type
_entity_poly.pdbx_seq_one_letter_code
_entity_poly.pdbx_strand_id
1 'polypeptide(L)'
;MKWVKMTVILLIMFTLFFSIANYKLINSYISVIKQPSKESTEKLRKVIHNYAIKNNINPIEPKIDKIWKLIPGYNGLVVDEETTLKLAEKQDLQANDKIPYVWLEIEPKNGIDQLGNHPIYRGNPEKPMVSLMINVAWGTEYLESMLDILNKEQVKATFF
;
A
#
# COMPACT_ATOMS: atom_id res chain seq x y z
N MET A 1 -6.79 -38.87 53.37
CA MET A 1 -6.45 -39.82 52.28
C MET A 1 -7.27 -39.67 50.99
N LYS A 2 -8.58 -39.31 51.04
CA LYS A 2 -9.42 -39.12 49.82
C LYS A 2 -9.00 -37.93 48.93
N TRP A 3 -8.66 -36.79 49.54
CA TRP A 3 -8.26 -35.57 48.83
C TRP A 3 -6.96 -35.72 48.03
N VAL A 4 -5.98 -36.45 48.57
CA VAL A 4 -4.71 -36.76 47.89
C VAL A 4 -4.92 -37.65 46.66
N LYS A 5 -5.85 -38.63 46.73
CA LYS A 5 -6.19 -39.45 45.56
C LYS A 5 -6.89 -38.63 44.47
N MET A 6 -7.74 -37.68 44.87
CA MET A 6 -8.48 -36.83 43.93
C MET A 6 -7.57 -35.81 43.23
N THR A 7 -6.61 -35.20 43.93
CA THR A 7 -5.62 -34.31 43.32
C THR A 7 -4.70 -35.05 42.36
N VAL A 8 -4.29 -36.28 42.69
CA VAL A 8 -3.48 -37.13 41.79
C VAL A 8 -4.25 -37.50 40.52
N ILE A 9 -5.53 -37.86 40.62
CA ILE A 9 -6.37 -38.16 39.45
C ILE A 9 -6.53 -36.94 38.54
N LEU A 10 -6.77 -35.75 39.12
CA LEU A 10 -6.85 -34.50 38.37
C LEU A 10 -5.54 -34.15 37.67
N LEU A 11 -4.40 -34.39 38.32
CA LEU A 11 -3.07 -34.20 37.73
C LEU A 11 -2.83 -35.14 36.55
N ILE A 12 -3.21 -36.41 36.68
CA ILE A 12 -3.11 -37.41 35.61
C ILE A 12 -4.04 -37.06 34.44
N MET A 13 -5.27 -36.61 34.72
CA MET A 13 -6.20 -36.13 33.70
C MET A 13 -5.67 -34.89 32.98
N PHE A 14 -5.04 -33.97 33.70
CA PHE A 14 -4.44 -32.77 33.13
C PHE A 14 -3.24 -33.11 32.24
N THR A 15 -2.36 -34.03 32.68
CA THR A 15 -1.21 -34.45 31.86
C THR A 15 -1.65 -35.25 30.62
N LEU A 16 -2.68 -36.11 30.74
CA LEU A 16 -3.31 -36.79 29.61
C LEU A 16 -3.91 -35.78 28.61
N PHE A 17 -4.69 -34.81 29.10
CA PHE A 17 -5.27 -33.77 28.27
C PHE A 17 -4.19 -32.92 27.59
N PHE A 18 -3.16 -32.50 28.33
CA PHE A 18 -2.04 -31.73 27.81
C PHE A 18 -1.24 -32.52 26.76
N SER A 19 -1.06 -33.83 26.96
CA SER A 19 -0.40 -34.71 25.99
C SER A 19 -1.22 -34.90 24.71
N ILE A 20 -2.55 -34.94 24.80
CA ILE A 20 -3.45 -35.04 23.64
C ILE A 20 -3.49 -33.71 22.90
N ALA A 21 -3.69 -32.58 23.58
CA ALA A 21 -3.76 -31.25 22.97
C ALA A 21 -2.48 -30.88 22.22
N ASN A 22 -1.31 -31.33 22.70
CA ASN A 22 -0.02 -31.09 22.05
C ASN A 22 0.45 -32.27 21.16
N TYR A 23 -0.41 -33.26 20.92
CA TYR A 23 -0.03 -34.41 20.12
C TYR A 23 0.24 -33.97 18.67
N LYS A 24 1.42 -34.34 18.16
CA LYS A 24 1.94 -33.92 16.84
C LYS A 24 0.93 -34.14 15.70
N LEU A 25 0.11 -35.17 15.79
CA LEU A 25 -0.88 -35.54 14.77
C LEU A 25 -2.08 -34.58 14.74
N ILE A 26 -2.53 -34.08 15.90
CA ILE A 26 -3.59 -33.07 16.00
C ILE A 26 -3.10 -31.73 15.45
N ASN A 27 -1.88 -31.33 15.82
CA ASN A 27 -1.27 -30.10 15.29
C ASN A 27 -1.04 -30.18 13.77
N SER A 28 -0.61 -31.34 13.25
CA SER A 28 -0.48 -31.58 11.81
C SER A 28 -1.83 -31.54 11.08
N TYR A 29 -2.89 -32.08 11.68
CA TYR A 29 -4.23 -32.06 11.11
C TYR A 29 -4.82 -30.65 11.06
N ILE A 30 -4.67 -29.89 12.15
CA ILE A 30 -5.08 -28.49 12.21
C ILE A 30 -4.30 -27.64 11.20
N SER A 31 -3.01 -27.90 10.99
CA SER A 31 -2.23 -27.17 9.98
C SER A 31 -2.68 -27.44 8.55
N VAL A 32 -3.14 -28.66 8.25
CA VAL A 32 -3.67 -29.01 6.91
C VAL A 32 -5.03 -28.33 6.66
N ILE A 33 -5.87 -28.21 7.68
CA ILE A 33 -7.16 -27.50 7.59
C ILE A 33 -6.97 -25.98 7.53
N LYS A 34 -5.99 -25.44 8.26
CA LYS A 34 -5.67 -24.01 8.24
C LYS A 34 -4.96 -23.56 6.97
N GLN A 35 -4.30 -24.45 6.24
CA GLN A 35 -3.71 -24.06 4.97
C GLN A 35 -4.82 -23.70 3.97
N PRO A 36 -4.74 -22.53 3.32
CA PRO A 36 -5.68 -22.20 2.27
C PRO A 36 -5.62 -23.29 1.22
N SER A 37 -6.80 -23.77 0.81
CA SER A 37 -6.88 -24.73 -0.27
C SER A 37 -6.28 -24.13 -1.54
N LYS A 38 -5.63 -24.93 -2.36
CA LYS A 38 -5.10 -24.47 -3.66
C LYS A 38 -6.17 -23.77 -4.51
N GLU A 39 -7.43 -24.20 -4.38
CA GLU A 39 -8.58 -23.59 -5.05
C GLU A 39 -8.91 -22.18 -4.51
N SER A 40 -8.84 -21.96 -3.19
CA SER A 40 -9.08 -20.64 -2.60
C SER A 40 -7.99 -19.64 -2.99
N THR A 41 -6.72 -20.06 -3.03
CA THR A 41 -5.61 -19.21 -3.50
C THR A 41 -5.78 -18.82 -4.97
N GLU A 42 -6.14 -19.77 -5.85
CA GLU A 42 -6.38 -19.46 -7.26
C GLU A 42 -7.57 -18.52 -7.48
N LYS A 43 -8.64 -18.67 -6.70
CA LYS A 43 -9.78 -17.74 -6.71
C LYS A 43 -9.35 -16.34 -6.29
N LEU A 44 -8.58 -16.23 -5.20
CA LEU A 44 -8.06 -14.97 -4.69
C LEU A 44 -7.14 -14.28 -5.71
N ARG A 45 -6.20 -15.02 -6.31
CA ARG A 45 -5.32 -14.54 -7.39
C ARG A 45 -6.12 -13.98 -8.55
N LYS A 46 -7.17 -14.68 -9.01
CA LYS A 46 -8.04 -14.20 -10.10
C LYS A 46 -8.76 -12.90 -9.75
N VAL A 47 -9.25 -12.75 -8.53
CA VAL A 47 -9.89 -11.50 -8.09
C VAL A 47 -8.89 -10.35 -8.08
N ILE A 48 -7.69 -10.57 -7.54
CA ILE A 48 -6.61 -9.57 -7.54
C ILE A 48 -6.24 -9.18 -8.97
N HIS A 49 -6.06 -10.15 -9.85
CA HIS A 49 -5.71 -9.93 -11.25
C HIS A 49 -6.78 -9.14 -12.01
N ASN A 50 -8.06 -9.51 -11.86
CA ASN A 50 -9.16 -8.79 -12.49
C ASN A 50 -9.28 -7.36 -11.97
N TYR A 51 -9.02 -7.16 -10.67
CA TYR A 51 -8.97 -5.82 -10.09
C TYR A 51 -7.79 -5.02 -10.66
N ALA A 52 -6.61 -5.60 -10.79
CA ALA A 52 -5.44 -4.96 -11.39
C ALA A 52 -5.72 -4.52 -12.84
N ILE A 53 -6.25 -5.41 -13.69
CA ILE A 53 -6.59 -5.08 -15.09
C ILE A 53 -7.53 -3.86 -15.16
N LYS A 54 -8.50 -3.78 -14.26
CA LYS A 54 -9.50 -2.71 -14.26
C LYS A 54 -8.97 -1.37 -13.72
N ASN A 55 -8.09 -1.41 -12.74
CA ASN A 55 -7.71 -0.22 -11.96
C ASN A 55 -6.27 0.25 -12.20
N ASN A 56 -5.44 -0.52 -12.89
CA ASN A 56 -4.10 -0.07 -13.25
C ASN A 56 -4.18 1.16 -14.16
N ILE A 57 -3.36 2.15 -13.86
CA ILE A 57 -3.25 3.41 -14.59
C ILE A 57 -1.85 3.44 -15.20
N ASN A 58 -1.79 3.58 -16.53
CA ASN A 58 -0.51 3.73 -17.22
C ASN A 58 0.13 5.09 -16.92
N PRO A 59 1.47 5.18 -16.89
CA PRO A 59 2.14 6.46 -16.79
C PRO A 59 1.83 7.38 -17.98
N ILE A 60 1.85 8.67 -17.72
CA ILE A 60 1.65 9.72 -18.71
C ILE A 60 3.02 10.29 -19.07
N GLU A 61 3.39 10.18 -20.34
CA GLU A 61 4.64 10.74 -20.84
C GLU A 61 4.67 12.28 -20.74
N PRO A 62 5.83 12.88 -20.41
CA PRO A 62 6.02 14.32 -20.54
C PRO A 62 5.87 14.76 -21.99
N LYS A 63 5.41 16.00 -22.21
CA LYS A 63 5.18 16.53 -23.56
C LYS A 63 5.39 18.03 -23.65
N ILE A 64 5.65 18.50 -24.86
CA ILE A 64 5.63 19.93 -25.21
C ILE A 64 4.23 20.25 -25.74
N ASP A 65 3.45 20.97 -24.93
CA ASP A 65 2.16 21.52 -25.29
C ASP A 65 2.32 22.84 -26.05
N LYS A 66 1.44 23.09 -27.02
CA LYS A 66 1.49 24.31 -27.86
C LYS A 66 1.34 25.59 -27.03
N ILE A 67 0.45 25.56 -26.03
CA ILE A 67 0.11 26.71 -25.19
C ILE A 67 0.96 26.68 -23.93
N TRP A 68 0.91 25.57 -23.19
CA TRP A 68 1.50 25.45 -21.85
C TRP A 68 2.98 25.05 -21.83
N LYS A 69 3.59 24.86 -23.01
CA LYS A 69 4.99 24.46 -23.17
C LYS A 69 5.25 23.13 -22.46
N LEU A 70 6.31 23.02 -21.68
CA LEU A 70 6.70 21.74 -21.11
C LEU A 70 5.73 21.35 -19.99
N ILE A 71 5.07 20.20 -20.18
CA ILE A 71 4.22 19.58 -19.16
C ILE A 71 4.94 18.32 -18.67
N PRO A 72 5.20 18.19 -17.36
CA PRO A 72 5.84 17.01 -16.81
C PRO A 72 4.98 15.76 -17.00
N GLY A 73 5.64 14.60 -17.03
CA GLY A 73 4.98 13.32 -16.99
C GLY A 73 4.29 13.08 -15.65
N TYR A 74 3.53 11.99 -15.56
CA TYR A 74 2.88 11.58 -14.33
C TYR A 74 2.96 10.06 -14.18
N ASN A 75 3.33 9.61 -12.98
CA ASN A 75 3.51 8.19 -12.71
C ASN A 75 2.20 7.43 -12.90
N GLY A 76 2.33 6.23 -13.44
CA GLY A 76 1.27 5.24 -13.44
C GLY A 76 1.15 4.62 -12.05
N LEU A 77 0.03 3.93 -11.82
CA LEU A 77 -0.23 3.18 -10.61
C LEU A 77 -0.62 1.77 -11.01
N VAL A 78 0.13 0.77 -10.55
CA VAL A 78 -0.19 -0.63 -10.78
C VAL A 78 -0.32 -1.38 -9.47
N VAL A 79 -1.19 -2.37 -9.43
CA VAL A 79 -1.29 -3.28 -8.30
C VAL A 79 -0.10 -4.23 -8.32
N ASP A 80 0.63 -4.32 -7.21
CA ASP A 80 1.56 -5.41 -6.96
C ASP A 80 0.78 -6.66 -6.60
N GLU A 81 0.43 -7.45 -7.63
CA GLU A 81 -0.40 -8.65 -7.46
C GLU A 81 0.25 -9.65 -6.50
N GLU A 82 1.57 -9.80 -6.55
CA GLU A 82 2.30 -10.79 -5.76
C GLU A 82 2.41 -10.38 -4.29
N THR A 83 2.75 -9.12 -4.00
CA THR A 83 2.78 -8.62 -2.62
C THR A 83 1.37 -8.56 -2.03
N THR A 84 0.38 -8.15 -2.82
CA THR A 84 -1.03 -8.14 -2.40
C THR A 84 -1.50 -9.55 -2.05
N LEU A 85 -1.21 -10.55 -2.89
CA LEU A 85 -1.59 -11.94 -2.65
C LEU A 85 -0.95 -12.47 -1.37
N LYS A 86 0.36 -12.26 -1.18
CA LYS A 86 1.08 -12.70 0.03
C LYS A 86 0.52 -12.07 1.31
N LEU A 87 0.16 -10.79 1.26
CA LEU A 87 -0.46 -10.10 2.39
C LEU A 87 -1.86 -10.64 2.69
N ALA A 88 -2.66 -10.89 1.65
CA ALA A 88 -3.99 -11.45 1.80
C ALA A 88 -3.96 -12.88 2.36
N GLU A 89 -3.03 -13.73 1.88
CA GLU A 89 -2.82 -15.08 2.41
C GLU A 89 -2.34 -15.05 3.86
N LYS A 90 -1.43 -14.14 4.22
CA LYS A 90 -0.97 -13.97 5.60
C LYS A 90 -2.09 -13.57 6.57
N GLN A 91 -3.14 -12.93 6.05
CA GLN A 91 -4.31 -12.49 6.80
C GLN A 91 -5.49 -13.47 6.69
N ASP A 92 -5.29 -14.64 6.07
CA ASP A 92 -6.34 -15.65 5.82
C ASP A 92 -7.58 -15.10 5.06
N LEU A 93 -7.39 -14.06 4.23
CA LEU A 93 -8.46 -13.42 3.48
C LEU A 93 -8.95 -14.31 2.33
N GLN A 94 -10.26 -14.28 2.11
CA GLN A 94 -10.94 -14.94 1.01
C GLN A 94 -11.23 -13.97 -0.14
N ALA A 95 -11.59 -14.52 -1.30
CA ALA A 95 -11.85 -13.75 -2.52
C ALA A 95 -12.97 -12.70 -2.41
N ASN A 96 -13.89 -12.85 -1.45
CA ASN A 96 -15.00 -11.92 -1.20
C ASN A 96 -14.69 -10.87 -0.13
N ASP A 97 -13.55 -10.98 0.55
CA ASP A 97 -13.17 -10.06 1.59
C ASP A 97 -12.62 -8.75 1.02
N LYS A 98 -12.48 -7.75 1.89
CA LYS A 98 -11.85 -6.48 1.51
C LYS A 98 -10.33 -6.67 1.41
N ILE A 99 -9.83 -6.83 0.19
CA ILE A 99 -8.41 -7.05 -0.09
C ILE A 99 -7.61 -5.74 0.09
N PRO A 100 -6.52 -5.74 0.88
CA PRO A 100 -5.63 -4.59 1.01
C PRO A 100 -4.66 -4.53 -0.18
N TYR A 101 -5.07 -3.91 -1.28
CA TYR A 101 -4.25 -3.76 -2.48
C TYR A 101 -2.99 -2.93 -2.21
N VAL A 102 -1.84 -3.51 -2.58
CA VAL A 102 -0.55 -2.82 -2.59
C VAL A 102 -0.33 -2.22 -3.97
N TRP A 103 0.04 -0.95 -4.00
CA TRP A 103 0.25 -0.19 -5.23
C TRP A 103 1.73 0.10 -5.43
N LEU A 104 2.16 0.07 -6.68
CA LEU A 104 3.46 0.49 -7.14
C LEU A 104 3.30 1.64 -8.13
N GLU A 105 4.17 2.63 -7.99
CA GLU A 105 4.30 3.68 -8.98
C GLU A 105 5.20 3.21 -10.13
N ILE A 106 4.79 3.54 -11.36
CA ILE A 106 5.61 3.32 -12.55
C ILE A 106 5.93 4.68 -13.15
N GLU A 107 7.21 4.98 -13.31
CA GLU A 107 7.65 6.21 -13.96
C GLU A 107 7.36 6.17 -15.48
N PRO A 108 7.09 7.34 -16.10
CA PRO A 108 7.08 7.45 -17.55
C PRO A 108 8.37 6.96 -18.19
N LYS A 109 8.28 6.44 -19.41
CA LYS A 109 9.43 5.91 -20.14
C LYS A 109 10.49 6.98 -20.39
N ASN A 110 10.05 8.19 -20.69
CA ASN A 110 10.94 9.32 -20.96
C ASN A 110 10.88 10.32 -19.80
N GLY A 111 12.05 10.74 -19.33
CA GLY A 111 12.17 11.83 -18.37
C GLY A 111 11.94 13.18 -19.03
N ILE A 112 11.54 14.17 -18.22
CA ILE A 112 11.32 15.55 -18.68
C ILE A 112 12.58 16.17 -19.32
N ASP A 113 13.76 15.79 -18.84
CA ASP A 113 15.06 16.30 -19.32
C ASP A 113 15.35 15.95 -20.79
N GLN A 114 14.70 14.91 -21.32
CA GLN A 114 14.87 14.48 -22.71
C GLN A 114 14.17 15.40 -23.73
N LEU A 115 13.26 16.28 -23.27
CA LEU A 115 12.55 17.22 -24.13
C LEU A 115 13.28 18.56 -24.32
N GLY A 116 14.44 18.73 -23.68
CA GLY A 116 15.22 19.96 -23.74
C GLY A 116 14.64 21.09 -22.88
N ASN A 117 15.27 22.27 -22.98
CA ASN A 117 14.98 23.39 -22.10
C ASN A 117 13.77 24.18 -22.60
N HIS A 118 12.64 24.02 -21.91
CA HIS A 118 11.41 24.75 -22.15
C HIS A 118 10.83 25.22 -20.82
N PRO A 119 10.15 26.39 -20.79
CA PRO A 119 9.49 26.85 -19.57
C PRO A 119 8.35 25.90 -19.18
N ILE A 120 8.13 25.77 -17.87
CA ILE A 120 7.06 24.97 -17.28
C ILE A 120 6.05 25.94 -16.66
N TYR A 121 4.84 25.97 -17.20
CA TYR A 121 3.76 26.84 -16.71
C TYR A 121 2.75 26.11 -15.83
N ARG A 122 2.72 24.77 -15.89
CA ARG A 122 1.82 23.94 -15.08
C ARG A 122 2.37 22.54 -14.87
N GLY A 123 1.90 21.89 -13.82
CA GLY A 123 2.06 20.45 -13.63
C GLY A 123 1.23 19.62 -14.62
N ASN A 124 1.27 18.30 -14.48
CA ASN A 124 0.42 17.42 -15.26
C ASN A 124 -1.06 17.62 -14.84
N PRO A 125 -1.99 17.84 -15.79
CA PRO A 125 -3.40 18.11 -15.47
C PRO A 125 -4.12 16.95 -14.76
N GLU A 126 -3.64 15.71 -14.91
CA GLU A 126 -4.21 14.54 -14.25
C GLU A 126 -3.72 14.37 -12.80
N LYS A 127 -2.76 15.18 -12.36
CA LYS A 127 -2.27 15.17 -10.98
C LYS A 127 -3.09 16.18 -10.16
N PRO A 128 -3.93 15.75 -9.20
CA PRO A 128 -4.80 16.63 -8.42
C PRO A 128 -4.01 17.35 -7.33
N MET A 129 -3.09 18.23 -7.73
CA MET A 129 -2.16 18.94 -6.86
C MET A 129 -1.88 20.34 -7.42
N VAL A 130 -1.69 21.30 -6.52
CA VAL A 130 -1.24 22.66 -6.85
C VAL A 130 0.14 22.90 -6.25
N SER A 131 0.89 23.83 -6.85
CA SER A 131 2.18 24.30 -6.34
C SER A 131 2.06 25.77 -5.96
N LEU A 132 2.69 26.15 -4.86
CA LEU A 132 2.79 27.53 -4.42
C LEU A 132 4.20 28.05 -4.74
N MET A 133 4.26 29.11 -5.55
CA MET A 133 5.49 29.78 -5.95
C MET A 133 5.40 31.24 -5.52
N ILE A 134 6.33 31.68 -4.67
CA ILE A 134 6.31 32.99 -4.02
C ILE A 134 7.58 33.72 -4.41
N ASN A 135 7.44 34.82 -5.15
CA ASN A 135 8.58 35.67 -5.50
C ASN A 135 8.85 36.66 -4.36
N VAL A 136 10.07 36.69 -3.84
CA VAL A 136 10.44 37.55 -2.71
C VAL A 136 11.41 38.63 -3.16
N ALA A 137 10.90 39.85 -3.30
CA ALA A 137 11.72 41.04 -3.58
C ALA A 137 11.55 42.16 -2.53
N TRP A 138 10.53 42.06 -1.68
CA TRP A 138 10.13 43.00 -0.63
C TRP A 138 9.00 42.36 0.21
N GLY A 139 8.47 43.06 1.22
CA GLY A 139 7.37 42.55 2.06
C GLY A 139 7.80 41.59 3.17
N THR A 140 9.03 41.76 3.69
CA THR A 140 9.62 40.92 4.73
C THR A 140 8.73 40.81 5.97
N GLU A 141 7.95 41.85 6.28
CA GLU A 141 7.02 41.89 7.41
C GLU A 141 5.92 40.82 7.35
N TYR A 142 5.63 40.26 6.17
CA TYR A 142 4.64 39.18 6.00
C TYR A 142 5.26 37.79 6.04
N LEU A 143 6.59 37.67 5.92
CA LEU A 143 7.27 36.40 5.69
C LEU A 143 7.11 35.45 6.89
N GLU A 144 7.29 35.92 8.12
CA GLU A 144 7.13 35.09 9.33
C GLU A 144 5.72 34.51 9.41
N SER A 145 4.69 35.36 9.26
CA SER A 145 3.29 34.91 9.31
C SER A 145 2.95 33.90 8.20
N MET A 146 3.53 34.07 7.01
CA MET A 146 3.33 33.17 5.87
C MET A 146 3.99 31.82 6.12
N LEU A 147 5.23 31.81 6.64
CA LEU A 147 5.95 30.58 7.00
C LEU A 147 5.23 29.82 8.12
N ASP A 148 4.69 30.52 9.12
CA ASP A 148 3.90 29.91 10.19
C ASP A 148 2.65 29.22 9.65
N ILE A 149 1.93 29.85 8.71
CA ILE A 149 0.76 29.26 8.05
C ILE A 149 1.16 28.04 7.22
N LEU A 150 2.20 28.14 6.38
CA LEU A 150 2.67 27.01 5.56
C LEU A 150 3.08 25.82 6.44
N ASN A 151 3.77 26.09 7.55
CA ASN A 151 4.15 25.05 8.50
C ASN A 151 2.93 24.45 9.22
N LYS A 152 2.01 25.27 9.71
CA LYS A 152 0.78 24.79 10.37
C LYS A 152 -0.05 23.88 9.45
N GLU A 153 -0.19 24.25 8.18
CA GLU A 153 -0.93 23.48 7.18
C GLU A 153 -0.11 22.33 6.57
N GLN A 154 1.16 22.17 6.97
CA GLN A 154 2.09 21.17 6.44
C GLN A 154 2.24 21.25 4.90
N VAL A 155 2.15 22.46 4.35
CA VAL A 155 2.28 22.74 2.91
C VAL A 155 3.67 23.29 2.63
N LYS A 156 4.28 22.81 1.53
CA LYS A 156 5.55 23.34 1.03
C LYS A 156 5.28 24.35 -0.09
N ALA A 157 6.14 25.36 -0.17
CA ALA A 157 6.15 26.34 -1.24
C ALA A 157 7.59 26.57 -1.73
N THR A 158 7.74 27.02 -2.96
CA THR A 158 9.02 27.44 -3.52
C THR A 158 9.12 28.97 -3.45
N PHE A 159 10.17 29.47 -2.80
CA PHE A 159 10.49 30.90 -2.75
C PHE A 159 11.57 31.20 -3.80
N PHE A 160 11.31 32.19 -4.66
CA PHE A 160 12.24 32.68 -5.69
C PHE A 160 12.79 34.05 -5.32
#